data_AF-A0A284QU76-F1
#
_entry.id   AF-A0A284QU76-F1
#
_cell.length_a   1.000
_cell.length_b   1.000
_cell.length_c   1.000
_cell.angle_alpha   90.00
_cell.angle_beta   90.00
_cell.angle_gamma   90.00
#
_symmetry.space_group_name_H-M   'P 1'
#
loop_
_entity.id
_entity.type
_entity.pdbx_description
1 polymer ?
#
loop_
_entity_poly.entity_id
_entity_poly.type
_entity_poly.pdbx_seq_one_letter_code
_entity_poly.pdbx_strand_id
1 'polypeptide(L)'
;MPEESKAELVVAIRRFASSNWRNLQEFQQIAGWSNWSFNVFPLLKPGLCNVYAKMGGKTNPFAGIALNNAVKDDLAWLVDHIEDSNGICCFDAVNWDPILNATITVLCDACLDGMGFWVPKIACRFICPTPDLPDGDEVIFFFEALCVCAAIHWIANTLSPELRKHVTILTDNTNTVDIFNSLRAMLTYHLWLLP
;
A
#
# COMPACT_ATOMS: atom_id res chain seq x y z
N MET A 1 6.27 17.87 1.39
CA MET A 1 5.16 18.55 2.13
C MET A 1 5.82 19.47 3.15
N PRO A 2 5.33 20.69 3.39
CA PRO A 2 5.85 21.53 4.46
C PRO A 2 5.66 20.83 5.83
N GLU A 3 6.64 20.92 6.72
CA GLU A 3 6.60 20.27 8.05
C GLU A 3 5.40 20.73 8.89
N GLU A 4 5.01 22.00 8.77
CA GLU A 4 3.82 22.54 9.45
C GLU A 4 2.54 21.84 8.97
N SER A 5 2.35 21.72 7.65
CA SER A 5 1.19 21.01 7.09
C SER A 5 1.20 19.52 7.47
N LYS A 6 2.39 18.91 7.57
CA LYS A 6 2.56 17.52 8.01
C LYS A 6 2.06 17.36 9.45
N ALA A 7 2.49 18.24 10.36
CA ALA A 7 2.04 18.24 11.75
C ALA A 7 0.54 18.49 11.90
N GLU A 8 -0.02 19.44 11.14
CA GLU A 8 -1.46 19.73 11.14
C GLU A 8 -2.29 18.51 10.70
N LEU A 9 -1.87 17.83 9.63
CA LEU A 9 -2.55 16.63 9.14
C LEU A 9 -2.53 15.52 10.19
N VAL A 10 -1.37 15.27 10.81
CA VAL A 10 -1.22 14.28 11.88
C VAL A 10 -2.17 14.57 13.04
N VAL A 11 -2.20 15.81 13.52
CA VAL A 11 -3.08 16.23 14.61
C VAL A 11 -4.55 16.02 14.23
N ALA A 12 -4.93 16.35 12.99
CA ALA A 12 -6.29 16.20 12.52
C ALA A 12 -6.73 14.73 12.43
N ILE A 13 -5.87 13.84 11.93
CA ILE A 13 -6.16 12.40 11.86
C ILE A 13 -6.26 11.81 13.27
N ARG A 14 -5.30 12.11 14.16
CA ARG A 14 -5.34 11.65 15.57
C ARG A 14 -6.60 12.15 16.28
N ARG A 15 -6.99 13.41 16.07
CA ARG A 15 -8.24 13.97 16.60
C ARG A 15 -9.46 13.28 16.01
N PHE A 16 -9.48 13.00 14.71
CA PHE A 16 -10.60 12.29 14.09
C PHE A 16 -10.80 10.90 14.72
N ALA A 17 -9.71 10.14 14.86
CA ALA A 17 -9.70 8.76 15.38
C ALA A 17 -10.01 8.64 16.88
N SER A 18 -9.89 9.73 17.66
CA SER A 18 -10.18 9.72 19.11
C SER A 18 -11.67 9.60 19.45
N SER A 19 -12.55 9.86 18.49
CA SER A 19 -14.00 9.68 18.66
C SER A 19 -14.44 8.29 18.19
N ASN A 20 -15.57 7.80 18.72
CA ASN A 20 -16.24 6.60 18.21
C ASN A 20 -17.23 6.91 17.08
N TRP A 21 -17.58 8.17 16.90
CA TRP A 21 -18.56 8.63 15.91
C TRP A 21 -18.05 9.89 15.21
N ARG A 22 -18.22 9.91 13.89
CA ARG A 22 -17.94 11.07 13.03
C ARG A 22 -19.00 11.17 11.96
N ASN A 23 -19.28 12.37 11.48
CA ASN A 23 -20.21 12.55 10.38
C ASN A 23 -19.53 12.34 9.02
N LEU A 24 -20.33 12.14 7.97
CA LEU A 24 -19.81 11.92 6.62
C LEU A 24 -18.90 13.07 6.12
N GLN A 25 -19.23 14.31 6.48
CA GLN A 25 -18.40 15.47 6.12
C GLN A 25 -17.00 15.39 6.74
N GLU A 26 -16.88 15.02 8.02
CA GLU A 26 -15.60 14.82 8.69
C GLU A 26 -14.79 13.69 8.03
N PHE A 27 -15.44 12.58 7.68
CA PHE A 27 -14.82 11.49 6.91
C PHE A 27 -14.28 11.98 5.55
N GLN A 28 -15.05 12.79 4.83
CA GLN A 28 -14.63 13.35 3.54
C GLN A 28 -13.48 14.34 3.69
N GLN A 29 -13.49 15.17 4.76
CA GLN A 29 -12.42 16.12 5.05
C GLN A 29 -11.09 15.41 5.31
N ILE A 30 -11.07 14.39 6.19
CA ILE A 30 -9.82 13.66 6.46
C ILE A 30 -9.34 12.89 5.24
N ALA A 31 -10.24 12.33 4.44
CA ALA A 31 -9.87 11.62 3.21
C ALA A 31 -9.28 12.57 2.16
N GLY A 32 -9.88 13.76 2.00
CA GLY A 32 -9.39 14.80 1.11
C GLY A 32 -8.00 15.30 1.52
N TRP A 33 -7.81 15.57 2.82
CA TRP A 33 -6.54 16.08 3.31
C TRP A 33 -5.42 15.02 3.25
N SER A 34 -5.76 13.77 3.57
CA SER A 34 -4.85 12.62 3.42
C SER A 34 -4.49 12.38 1.95
N ASN A 35 -5.43 12.48 1.01
CA ASN A 35 -5.15 12.39 -0.42
C ASN A 35 -4.11 13.42 -0.89
N TRP A 36 -4.11 14.62 -0.32
CA TRP A 36 -3.10 15.61 -0.64
C TRP A 36 -1.70 15.15 -0.20
N SER A 37 -1.59 14.53 0.98
CA SER A 37 -0.34 13.96 1.48
C SER A 37 0.22 12.84 0.59
N PHE A 38 -0.64 12.09 -0.12
CA PHE A 38 -0.21 11.00 -1.00
C PHE A 38 0.55 11.45 -2.25
N ASN A 39 0.56 12.75 -2.57
CA ASN A 39 1.49 13.30 -3.56
C ASN A 39 2.94 13.31 -3.06
N VAL A 40 3.15 13.08 -1.76
CA VAL A 40 4.46 13.02 -1.09
C VAL A 40 4.69 11.63 -0.50
N PHE A 41 3.62 10.98 -0.04
CA PHE A 41 3.65 9.64 0.55
C PHE A 41 2.71 8.68 -0.21
N PRO A 42 2.99 8.39 -1.49
CA PRO A 42 2.06 7.63 -2.33
C PRO A 42 1.77 6.23 -1.77
N LEU A 43 2.76 5.61 -1.11
CA LEU A 43 2.68 4.28 -0.50
C LEU A 43 1.68 4.17 0.67
N LEU A 44 1.18 5.30 1.19
CA LEU A 44 0.28 5.31 2.34
C LEU A 44 -1.22 5.28 1.96
N LYS A 45 -1.53 5.26 0.66
CA LYS A 45 -2.90 5.15 0.13
C LYS A 45 -3.75 4.04 0.74
N PRO A 46 -3.21 2.83 1.05
CA PRO A 46 -3.99 1.79 1.71
C PRO A 46 -4.63 2.25 3.02
N GLY A 47 -4.01 3.17 3.78
CA GLY A 47 -4.54 3.69 5.04
C GLY A 47 -5.91 4.40 4.95
N LEU A 48 -6.48 4.61 3.76
CA LEU A 48 -7.84 5.11 3.58
C LEU A 48 -8.86 4.07 3.09
N CYS A 49 -8.49 2.82 2.83
CA CYS A 49 -9.40 1.82 2.26
C CYS A 49 -10.64 1.58 3.16
N ASN A 50 -10.46 1.36 4.47
CA ASN A 50 -11.60 1.24 5.38
C ASN A 50 -12.38 2.55 5.53
N VAL A 51 -11.71 3.70 5.41
CA VAL A 51 -12.35 5.03 5.43
C VAL A 51 -13.31 5.17 4.24
N TYR A 52 -12.85 4.85 3.02
CA TYR A 52 -13.68 4.86 1.82
C TYR A 52 -14.83 3.86 1.89
N ALA A 53 -14.57 2.63 2.37
CA ALA A 53 -15.60 1.62 2.55
C ALA A 53 -16.70 2.09 3.51
N LYS A 54 -16.33 2.78 4.61
CA LYS A 54 -17.31 3.37 5.53
C LYS A 54 -18.11 4.51 4.93
N MET A 55 -17.54 5.30 4.02
CA MET A 55 -18.28 6.35 3.31
C MET A 55 -19.20 5.79 2.21
N GLY A 56 -18.93 4.59 1.70
CA GLY A 56 -19.67 3.96 0.62
C GLY A 56 -21.20 4.01 0.80
N GLY A 57 -21.89 4.48 -0.25
CA GLY A 57 -23.35 4.56 -0.34
C GLY A 57 -24.01 5.63 0.53
N LYS A 58 -23.25 6.47 1.27
CA LYS A 58 -23.79 7.51 2.14
C LYS A 58 -23.77 8.87 1.45
N THR A 59 -24.87 9.61 1.56
CA THR A 59 -25.04 10.91 0.89
C THR A 59 -25.37 12.06 1.85
N ASN A 60 -25.88 11.77 3.05
CA ASN A 60 -26.19 12.80 4.05
C ASN A 60 -24.90 13.23 4.79
N PRO A 61 -24.43 14.49 4.65
CA PRO A 61 -23.19 14.97 5.26
C PRO A 61 -23.15 14.86 6.79
N PHE A 62 -24.30 15.00 7.45
CA PHE A 62 -24.41 15.02 8.91
C PHE A 62 -24.78 13.66 9.51
N ALA A 63 -24.93 12.62 8.68
CA ALA A 63 -25.19 11.28 9.17
C ALA A 63 -24.00 10.78 10.00
N GLY A 64 -24.27 10.36 11.23
CA GLY A 64 -23.27 9.75 12.11
C GLY A 64 -22.83 8.39 11.57
N ILE A 65 -21.52 8.20 11.48
CA ILE A 65 -20.86 6.96 11.07
C ILE A 65 -20.00 6.50 12.24
N ALA A 66 -20.22 5.26 12.67
CA ALA A 66 -19.40 4.64 13.71
C ALA A 66 -18.02 4.27 13.16
N LEU A 67 -16.98 4.65 13.91
CA LEU A 67 -15.59 4.24 13.66
C LEU A 67 -15.39 2.87 14.31
N ASN A 68 -15.08 1.86 13.49
CA ASN A 68 -14.63 0.55 14.00
C ASN A 68 -13.11 0.56 14.21
N ASN A 69 -12.61 -0.47 14.88
CA ASN A 69 -11.17 -0.61 15.13
C ASN A 69 -10.36 -0.60 13.82
N ALA A 70 -10.82 -1.30 12.77
CA ALA A 70 -10.14 -1.30 11.47
C ALA A 70 -9.88 0.10 10.90
N VAL A 71 -10.84 1.04 10.97
CA VAL A 71 -10.60 2.43 10.56
C VAL A 71 -9.59 3.13 11.47
N LYS A 72 -9.65 2.88 12.78
CA LYS A 72 -8.72 3.50 13.72
C LYS A 72 -7.29 2.99 13.55
N ASP A 73 -7.14 1.69 13.32
CA ASP A 73 -5.86 1.02 13.12
C ASP A 73 -5.21 1.49 11.81
N ASP A 74 -5.97 1.56 10.71
CA ASP A 74 -5.50 2.13 9.43
C ASP A 74 -5.02 3.58 9.57
N LEU A 75 -5.78 4.41 10.29
CA LEU A 75 -5.46 5.82 10.49
C LEU A 75 -4.27 6.02 11.43
N ALA A 76 -4.11 5.14 12.42
CA ALA A 76 -2.92 5.12 13.28
C ALA A 76 -1.69 4.75 12.46
N TRP A 77 -1.76 3.64 11.69
CA TRP A 77 -0.70 3.22 10.79
C TRP A 77 -0.31 4.33 9.81
N LEU A 78 -1.30 5.00 9.21
CA LEU A 78 -1.09 6.12 8.29
C LEU A 78 -0.31 7.26 8.96
N VAL A 79 -0.71 7.65 10.17
CA VAL A 79 -0.07 8.74 10.90
C VAL A 79 1.36 8.40 11.30
N ASP A 80 1.58 7.21 11.88
CA ASP A 80 2.90 6.79 12.34
C ASP A 80 3.89 6.76 11.15
N HIS A 81 3.45 6.29 9.98
CA HIS A 81 4.28 6.30 8.77
C HIS A 81 4.47 7.70 8.15
N ILE A 82 3.50 8.60 8.26
CA ILE A 82 3.71 10.00 7.87
C ILE A 82 4.81 10.59 8.74
N GLU A 83 4.74 10.44 10.07
CA GLU A 83 5.70 10.99 11.03
C GLU A 83 7.13 10.50 10.74
N ASP A 84 7.30 9.19 10.56
CA ASP A 84 8.62 8.56 10.37
C ASP A 84 9.23 8.75 8.96
N SER A 85 8.43 9.16 7.97
CA SER A 85 8.89 9.30 6.59
C SER A 85 9.27 10.73 6.21
N ASN A 86 10.37 10.87 5.46
CA ASN A 86 10.78 12.12 4.80
C ASN A 86 10.03 12.38 3.48
N GLY A 87 9.20 11.44 3.04
CA GLY A 87 8.47 11.51 1.77
C GLY A 87 9.33 11.16 0.56
N ILE A 88 8.68 10.90 -0.57
CA ILE A 88 9.33 10.58 -1.84
C ILE A 88 9.11 11.75 -2.81
N CYS A 89 10.16 12.17 -3.51
CA CYS A 89 10.03 13.07 -4.65
C CYS A 89 9.40 12.32 -5.83
N CYS A 90 8.09 12.50 -6.06
CA CYS A 90 7.35 11.76 -7.09
C CYS A 90 7.87 11.94 -8.54
N PHE A 91 8.64 13.00 -8.83
CA PHE A 91 9.14 13.24 -10.19
C PHE A 91 10.24 12.25 -10.61
N ASP A 92 11.16 11.92 -9.71
CA ASP A 92 12.22 10.93 -10.00
C ASP A 92 11.65 9.50 -10.06
N ALA A 93 10.56 9.23 -9.33
CA ALA A 93 9.95 7.91 -9.25
C ALA A 93 9.21 7.48 -10.55
N VAL A 94 8.78 8.45 -11.38
CA VAL A 94 7.90 8.20 -12.53
C VAL A 94 8.61 8.43 -13.88
N ASN A 95 9.72 9.17 -13.91
CA ASN A 95 10.42 9.53 -15.14
C ASN A 95 11.56 8.55 -15.50
N TRP A 96 11.24 7.27 -15.65
CA TRP A 96 12.20 6.26 -16.13
C TRP A 96 11.48 5.14 -16.90
N ASP A 97 12.15 4.60 -17.93
CA ASP A 97 11.65 3.44 -18.67
C ASP A 97 11.82 2.14 -17.84
N PRO A 98 10.72 1.41 -17.54
CA PRO A 98 10.75 0.22 -16.69
C PRO A 98 11.61 -0.94 -17.20
N ILE A 99 11.95 -0.97 -18.49
CA ILE A 99 12.75 -2.05 -19.08
C ILE A 99 14.18 -1.57 -19.28
N LEU A 100 14.36 -0.38 -19.85
CA LEU A 100 15.68 0.13 -20.25
C LEU A 100 16.46 0.75 -19.10
N ASN A 101 15.77 1.35 -18.11
CA ASN A 101 16.42 2.07 -17.00
C ASN A 101 16.38 1.30 -15.67
N ALA A 102 15.89 0.06 -15.68
CA ALA A 102 15.85 -0.80 -14.51
C ALA A 102 17.27 -1.07 -13.99
N THR A 103 17.50 -0.74 -12.73
CA THR A 103 18.76 -1.11 -12.07
C THR A 103 18.73 -2.58 -11.67
N ILE A 104 17.56 -3.11 -11.34
CA ILE A 104 17.35 -4.54 -11.12
C ILE A 104 15.99 -4.97 -11.67
N THR A 105 15.94 -6.19 -12.18
CA THR A 105 14.71 -6.85 -12.61
C THR A 105 14.48 -8.05 -11.72
N VAL A 106 13.24 -8.24 -11.28
CA VAL A 106 12.81 -9.37 -10.47
C VAL A 106 11.63 -10.04 -11.16
N LEU A 107 11.72 -11.35 -11.30
CA LEU A 107 10.67 -12.19 -11.87
C LEU A 107 9.96 -12.85 -10.69
N CYS A 108 8.67 -12.56 -10.51
CA CYS A 108 7.83 -13.15 -9.48
C CYS A 108 6.82 -14.08 -10.12
N ASP A 109 6.60 -15.22 -9.48
CA ASP A 109 5.61 -16.21 -9.90
C ASP A 109 5.04 -16.91 -8.66
N ALA A 110 3.78 -17.30 -8.76
CA ALA A 110 3.13 -18.12 -7.75
C ALA A 110 2.17 -19.10 -8.41
N CYS A 111 2.08 -20.29 -7.82
CA CYS A 111 1.11 -21.31 -8.13
C CYS A 111 0.42 -21.75 -6.83
N LEU A 112 -0.51 -22.71 -6.93
CA LEU A 112 -1.24 -23.20 -5.75
C LEU A 112 -0.35 -23.92 -4.74
N ASP A 113 0.79 -24.47 -5.16
CA ASP A 113 1.69 -25.27 -4.33
C ASP A 113 2.94 -24.52 -3.87
N GLY A 114 3.22 -23.35 -4.44
CA GLY A 114 4.43 -22.61 -4.14
C GLY A 114 4.51 -21.24 -4.79
N MET A 115 5.32 -20.38 -4.22
CA MET A 115 5.62 -19.04 -4.73
C MET A 115 7.12 -18.79 -4.70
N GLY A 116 7.60 -17.93 -5.58
CA GLY A 116 9.01 -17.62 -5.63
C GLY A 116 9.34 -16.42 -6.49
N PHE A 117 10.49 -15.83 -6.21
CA PHE A 117 11.02 -14.78 -7.04
C PHE A 117 12.50 -15.01 -7.36
N TRP A 118 12.88 -14.57 -8.55
CA TRP A 118 14.24 -14.68 -9.05
C TRP A 118 14.76 -13.30 -9.45
N VAL A 119 15.99 -13.03 -9.05
CA VAL A 119 16.73 -11.79 -9.33
C VAL A 119 17.92 -12.14 -10.23
N PRO A 120 17.78 -12.07 -11.57
CA PRO A 120 18.80 -12.55 -12.51
C PRO A 120 20.16 -11.86 -12.34
N LYS A 121 20.15 -10.54 -12.08
CA LYS A 121 21.36 -9.72 -11.99
C LYS A 121 22.38 -10.20 -10.96
N ILE A 122 21.90 -10.84 -9.89
CA ILE A 122 22.72 -11.37 -8.79
C ILE A 122 22.60 -12.90 -8.66
N ALA A 123 21.99 -13.57 -9.64
CA ALA A 123 21.75 -15.01 -9.64
C ALA A 123 21.11 -15.55 -8.33
N CYS A 124 20.23 -14.75 -7.71
CA CYS A 124 19.61 -15.09 -6.43
C CYS A 124 18.14 -15.46 -6.62
N ARG A 125 17.70 -16.57 -6.04
CA ARG A 125 16.31 -17.05 -6.10
C ARG A 125 15.80 -17.43 -4.73
N PHE A 126 14.50 -17.27 -4.54
CA PHE A 126 13.77 -17.65 -3.34
C PHE A 126 12.54 -18.46 -3.74
N ILE A 127 12.24 -19.51 -2.98
CA ILE A 127 11.10 -20.40 -3.18
C ILE A 127 10.51 -20.68 -1.81
N CYS A 128 9.18 -20.63 -1.73
CA CYS A 128 8.42 -20.91 -0.52
C CYS A 128 7.19 -21.75 -0.88
N PRO A 129 6.84 -22.80 -0.12
CA PRO A 129 5.52 -23.42 -0.23
C PRO A 129 4.42 -22.40 0.07
N THR A 130 3.28 -22.54 -0.57
CA THR A 130 2.09 -21.75 -0.24
C THR A 130 1.53 -22.19 1.12
N PRO A 131 1.06 -21.25 1.95
CA PRO A 131 0.35 -21.61 3.18
C PRO A 131 -1.01 -22.24 2.85
N ASP A 132 -1.44 -23.19 3.68
CA ASP A 132 -2.75 -23.83 3.54
C ASP A 132 -3.87 -22.79 3.73
N LEU A 133 -4.50 -22.39 2.63
CA LEU A 133 -5.65 -21.50 2.59
C LEU A 133 -6.85 -22.21 1.95
N PRO A 134 -8.09 -21.88 2.33
CA PRO A 134 -9.29 -22.49 1.76
C PRO A 134 -9.41 -22.20 0.26
N ASP A 135 -9.70 -23.23 -0.54
CA ASP A 135 -9.74 -23.16 -2.02
C ASP A 135 -10.63 -22.03 -2.57
N GLY A 136 -10.11 -21.29 -3.56
CA GLY A 136 -10.85 -20.28 -4.33
C GLY A 136 -9.95 -19.49 -5.28
N ASP A 137 -10.53 -18.93 -6.35
CA ASP A 137 -9.78 -18.14 -7.36
C ASP A 137 -9.13 -16.86 -6.77
N GLU A 138 -9.58 -16.39 -5.61
CA GLU A 138 -8.98 -15.26 -4.88
C GLU A 138 -7.63 -15.63 -4.22
N VAL A 139 -7.35 -16.91 -4.04
CA VAL A 139 -6.19 -17.42 -3.30
C VAL A 139 -4.92 -17.36 -4.16
N ILE A 140 -5.02 -17.70 -5.44
CA ILE A 140 -3.87 -17.61 -6.35
C ILE A 140 -3.41 -16.15 -6.50
N PHE A 141 -4.38 -15.25 -6.63
CA PHE A 141 -4.13 -13.82 -6.67
C PHE A 141 -3.42 -13.32 -5.41
N PHE A 142 -3.83 -13.80 -4.24
CA PHE A 142 -3.17 -13.50 -2.99
C PHE A 142 -1.70 -13.96 -2.98
N PHE A 143 -1.41 -15.18 -3.45
CA PHE A 143 -0.03 -15.69 -3.46
C PHE A 143 0.89 -14.92 -4.38
N GLU A 144 0.41 -14.48 -5.54
CA GLU A 144 1.19 -13.63 -6.44
C GLU A 144 1.47 -12.26 -5.81
N ALA A 145 0.43 -11.64 -5.21
CA ALA A 145 0.60 -10.36 -4.52
C ALA A 145 1.55 -10.47 -3.32
N LEU A 146 1.46 -11.55 -2.56
CA LEU A 146 2.38 -11.87 -1.46
C LEU A 146 3.80 -12.09 -1.96
N CYS A 147 3.97 -12.78 -3.10
CA CYS A 147 5.26 -13.01 -3.72
C CYS A 147 5.92 -11.68 -4.14
N VAL A 148 5.17 -10.79 -4.78
CA VAL A 148 5.63 -9.44 -5.14
C VAL A 148 5.97 -8.63 -3.90
N CYS A 149 5.13 -8.67 -2.86
CA CYS A 149 5.39 -7.99 -1.58
C CYS A 149 6.67 -8.48 -0.92
N ALA A 150 6.87 -9.80 -0.86
CA ALA A 150 8.08 -10.42 -0.31
C ALA A 150 9.32 -10.01 -1.09
N ALA A 151 9.24 -9.94 -2.43
CA ALA A 151 10.32 -9.46 -3.27
C ALA A 151 10.67 -7.99 -2.96
N ILE A 152 9.66 -7.10 -2.87
CA ILE A 152 9.85 -5.69 -2.51
C ILE A 152 10.52 -5.57 -1.13
N HIS A 153 10.02 -6.30 -0.14
CA HIS A 153 10.54 -6.29 1.22
C HIS A 153 11.99 -6.78 1.28
N TRP A 154 12.31 -7.87 0.59
CA TRP A 154 13.67 -8.39 0.52
C TRP A 154 14.62 -7.41 -0.16
N ILE A 155 14.20 -6.82 -1.29
CA ILE A 155 14.95 -5.80 -2.01
C ILE A 155 15.27 -4.64 -1.08
N ALA A 156 14.23 -4.06 -0.45
CA ALA A 156 14.33 -2.90 0.42
C ALA A 156 15.32 -3.09 1.58
N ASN A 157 15.40 -4.29 2.15
CA ASN A 157 16.27 -4.57 3.28
C ASN A 157 17.68 -5.05 2.90
N THR A 158 17.85 -5.64 1.72
CA THR A 158 19.09 -6.35 1.37
C THR A 158 19.95 -5.62 0.35
N LEU A 159 19.33 -4.94 -0.62
CA LEU A 159 20.07 -4.33 -1.71
C LEU A 159 20.62 -2.95 -1.34
N SER A 160 21.77 -2.61 -1.92
CA SER A 160 22.38 -1.29 -1.75
C SER A 160 21.45 -0.19 -2.30
N PRO A 161 21.55 1.05 -1.78
CA PRO A 161 20.73 2.17 -2.28
C PRO A 161 20.82 2.39 -3.79
N GLU A 162 22.00 2.14 -4.39
CA GLU A 162 22.18 2.27 -5.84
C GLU A 162 21.34 1.24 -6.59
N LEU A 163 21.34 -0.02 -6.14
CA LEU A 163 20.60 -1.11 -6.77
C LEU A 163 19.08 -1.00 -6.60
N ARG A 164 18.62 -0.30 -5.56
CA ARG A 164 17.20 -0.09 -5.25
C ARG A 164 16.55 1.09 -5.97
N LYS A 165 17.33 1.88 -6.72
CA LYS A 165 16.83 3.13 -7.30
C LYS A 165 15.69 2.91 -8.31
N HIS A 166 15.88 1.99 -9.24
CA HIS A 166 14.85 1.61 -10.22
C HIS A 166 14.71 0.10 -10.23
N VAL A 167 13.64 -0.40 -9.62
CA VAL A 167 13.35 -1.81 -9.48
C VAL A 167 12.16 -2.15 -10.36
N THR A 168 12.33 -3.11 -11.26
CA THR A 168 11.26 -3.62 -12.10
C THR A 168 10.87 -5.00 -11.64
N ILE A 169 9.61 -5.17 -11.24
CA ILE A 169 9.05 -6.47 -10.89
C ILE A 169 8.13 -6.90 -12.03
N LEU A 170 8.35 -8.11 -12.52
CA LEU A 170 7.58 -8.74 -13.57
C LEU A 170 6.77 -9.87 -12.95
N THR A 171 5.47 -9.86 -13.22
CA THR A 171 4.49 -10.88 -12.84
C THR A 171 3.49 -11.00 -14.00
N ASP A 172 2.93 -12.18 -14.19
CA ASP A 172 1.94 -12.48 -15.23
C ASP A 172 0.49 -12.18 -14.81
N ASN A 173 0.27 -11.76 -13.56
CA ASN A 173 -1.06 -11.36 -13.10
C ASN A 173 -1.29 -9.85 -13.13
N THR A 174 -2.18 -9.44 -14.03
CA THR A 174 -2.60 -8.04 -14.20
C THR A 174 -3.25 -7.45 -12.95
N ASN A 175 -4.06 -8.21 -12.20
CA ASN A 175 -4.65 -7.70 -10.96
C ASN A 175 -3.56 -7.34 -9.94
N THR A 176 -2.44 -8.07 -9.94
CA THR A 176 -1.34 -7.85 -9.00
C THR A 176 -0.64 -6.55 -9.36
N VAL A 177 -0.37 -6.35 -10.65
CA VAL A 177 0.14 -5.08 -11.18
C VAL A 177 -0.80 -3.92 -10.81
N ASP A 178 -2.11 -4.09 -10.98
CA ASP A 178 -3.09 -3.04 -10.72
C ASP A 178 -3.18 -2.66 -9.23
N ILE A 179 -3.08 -3.62 -8.30
CA ILE A 179 -3.04 -3.31 -6.86
C ILE A 179 -1.80 -2.50 -6.51
N PHE A 180 -0.61 -2.92 -6.95
CA PHE A 180 0.64 -2.20 -6.61
C PHE A 180 0.78 -0.86 -7.34
N ASN A 181 0.20 -0.72 -8.54
CA ASN A 181 0.21 0.54 -9.28
C ASN A 181 -0.79 1.56 -8.72
N SER A 182 -2.00 1.12 -8.38
CA SER A 182 -3.05 1.99 -7.84
C SER A 182 -2.88 2.25 -6.34
N LEU A 183 -2.26 1.30 -5.62
CA LEU A 183 -2.22 1.19 -4.17
C LEU A 183 -3.62 1.22 -3.54
N ARG A 184 -4.59 0.66 -4.27
CA ARG A 184 -5.97 0.48 -3.84
C ARG A 184 -6.27 -1.02 -3.84
N ALA A 185 -6.53 -1.57 -2.66
CA ALA A 185 -7.07 -2.92 -2.53
C ALA A 185 -8.57 -2.90 -2.33
N MET A 186 -9.25 -3.96 -2.81
CA MET A 186 -10.57 -4.31 -2.28
C MET A 186 -10.45 -4.69 -0.79
N LEU A 187 -11.52 -4.53 -0.02
CA LEU A 187 -11.51 -4.71 1.44
C LEU A 187 -10.97 -6.10 1.86
N THR A 188 -11.20 -7.13 1.05
CA THR A 188 -10.70 -8.51 1.25
C THR A 188 -9.17 -8.59 1.25
N TYR A 189 -8.50 -7.72 0.48
CA TYR A 189 -7.04 -7.68 0.34
C TYR A 189 -6.39 -6.56 1.19
N HIS A 190 -7.19 -5.71 1.83
CA HIS A 190 -6.73 -4.54 2.57
C HIS A 190 -5.92 -4.87 3.82
N LEU A 191 -6.32 -5.92 4.57
CA LEU A 191 -5.59 -6.37 5.77
C LEU A 191 -4.14 -6.82 5.45
N TRP A 192 -3.82 -7.07 4.19
CA TRP A 192 -2.57 -7.69 3.75
C TRP A 192 -1.58 -6.67 3.13
N LEU A 193 -2.00 -5.42 2.96
CA LEU A 193 -1.18 -4.32 2.42
C LEU A 193 -0.59 -3.40 3.50
N LEU A 194 -0.99 -3.57 4.76
CA LEU A 194 -0.48 -2.84 5.91
C LEU A 194 0.50 -3.76 6.67
N PRO A 195 1.81 -3.68 6.43
CA PRO A 195 2.80 -4.38 7.24
C PRO A 195 2.86 -3.82 8.66
#